data_AF-A0A7Y5G2G7-F1
#
_entry.id   AF-A0A7Y5G2G7-F1
#
_cell.length_a   1.000
_cell.length_b   1.000
_cell.length_c   1.000
_cell.angle_alpha   90.00
_cell.angle_beta   90.00
_cell.angle_gamma   90.00
#
_symmetry.space_group_name_H-M   'P 1'
#
loop_
_entity.id
_entity.type
_entity.pdbx_description
1 polymer ?
#
loop_
_entity_poly.entity_id
_entity_poly.type
_entity_poly.pdbx_seq_one_letter_code
_entity_poly.pdbx_strand_id
1 'polypeptide(L)'
;LATVKHVSVAKGYSLVEKIAPAAFVGKSLEELKVRSRFGVEVILIKPGRDPLQLEEDGAALMPTAGYRIREGDALVLFGEDENIAALEQM
;
A
#
# COMPACT_ATOMS: atom_id res chain seq x y z
N LEU A 1 20.18 0.45 -0.96
CA LEU A 1 19.23 -0.09 -1.95
C LEU A 1 17.99 -0.54 -1.19
N ALA A 2 16.95 0.29 -1.12
CA ALA A 2 15.68 -0.12 -0.51
C ALA A 2 14.91 -0.98 -1.51
N THR A 3 15.20 -2.28 -1.52
CA THR A 3 14.50 -3.26 -2.36
C THR A 3 13.26 -3.73 -1.62
N VAL A 4 12.10 -3.12 -1.87
CA VAL A 4 10.84 -3.84 -1.62
C VAL A 4 10.13 -4.00 -2.97
N LYS A 5 10.32 -5.18 -3.54
CA LYS A 5 9.58 -5.71 -4.69
C LYS A 5 9.41 -7.19 -4.42
N HIS A 6 8.45 -7.51 -3.56
CA HIS A 6 8.03 -8.85 -3.13
C HIS A 6 9.04 -9.63 -2.28
N VAL A 7 8.67 -9.89 -1.02
CA VAL A 7 9.36 -10.78 -0.08
C VAL A 7 8.39 -11.85 0.38
N SER A 8 8.72 -13.12 0.16
CA SER A 8 7.96 -14.23 0.76
C SER A 8 8.25 -14.29 2.27
N VAL A 9 7.20 -14.27 3.08
CA VAL A 9 7.31 -14.29 4.56
C VAL A 9 7.07 -15.70 5.09
N ALA A 10 6.10 -16.40 4.52
CA ALA A 10 5.79 -17.80 4.80
C ALA A 10 5.17 -18.47 3.57
N LYS A 11 4.91 -19.77 3.62
CA LYS A 11 4.22 -20.46 2.52
C LYS A 11 2.84 -19.83 2.30
N GLY A 12 2.63 -19.21 1.14
CA GLY A 12 1.38 -18.55 0.75
C GLY A 12 1.19 -17.14 1.31
N TYR A 13 2.20 -16.57 1.98
CA TYR A 13 2.14 -15.21 2.54
C TYR A 13 3.34 -14.39 2.09
N SER A 14 3.08 -13.15 1.70
CA SER A 14 4.10 -12.24 1.20
C SER A 14 3.94 -10.81 1.70
N LEU A 15 5.03 -10.06 1.60
CA LEU A 15 5.08 -8.62 1.74
C LEU A 15 5.44 -8.00 0.38
N VAL A 16 4.57 -7.17 -0.18
CA VAL A 16 4.73 -6.57 -1.52
C VAL A 16 4.60 -5.06 -1.47
N GLU A 17 5.23 -4.36 -2.42
CA GLU A 17 5.00 -2.93 -2.65
C GLU A 17 4.24 -2.77 -3.96
N LYS A 18 3.12 -2.03 -3.91
CA LYS A 18 2.23 -1.82 -5.05
C LYS A 18 1.66 -0.40 -5.05
N ILE A 19 1.44 0.17 -6.23
CA ILE A 19 0.66 1.42 -6.32
C ILE A 19 -0.75 1.15 -5.79
N ALA A 20 -1.28 2.08 -5.01
CA ALA A 20 -2.62 1.98 -4.47
C ALA A 20 -3.65 1.86 -5.61
N PRO A 21 -4.66 0.98 -5.51
CA PRO A 21 -5.72 0.88 -6.50
C PRO A 21 -6.41 2.23 -6.71
N ALA A 22 -6.80 2.54 -7.95
CA ALA A 22 -7.48 3.81 -8.25
C ALA A 22 -8.78 3.98 -7.42
N ALA A 23 -9.47 2.86 -7.13
CA ALA A 23 -10.66 2.84 -6.28
C ALA A 23 -10.41 3.24 -4.81
N PHE A 24 -9.14 3.29 -4.37
CA PHE A 24 -8.74 3.68 -3.02
C PHE A 24 -8.44 5.17 -2.92
N VAL A 25 -8.10 5.81 -4.04
CA VAL A 25 -7.74 7.23 -4.08
C VAL A 25 -8.88 8.08 -3.51
N GLY A 26 -8.49 9.02 -2.65
CA GLY A 26 -9.41 9.90 -1.96
C GLY A 26 -10.17 9.26 -0.83
N LYS A 27 -9.92 8.00 -0.42
CA LYS A 27 -10.52 7.38 0.78
C LYS A 27 -9.50 7.23 1.90
N SER A 28 -9.94 7.25 3.15
CA SER A 28 -9.09 6.94 4.30
C SER A 28 -8.93 5.43 4.50
N LEU A 29 -7.87 5.00 5.20
CA LEU A 29 -7.70 3.59 5.54
C LEU A 29 -8.86 3.03 6.39
N GLU A 30 -9.45 3.84 7.26
CA GLU A 30 -10.65 3.48 8.03
C GLU A 30 -11.89 3.29 7.16
N GLU A 31 -12.11 4.15 6.16
CA GLU A 31 -13.20 4.01 5.19
C GLU A 31 -13.02 2.76 4.34
N LEU A 32 -11.77 2.45 3.97
CA LEU A 32 -11.42 1.31 3.13
C LEU A 32 -11.55 -0.03 3.85
N LYS A 33 -11.27 -0.06 5.17
CA LYS A 33 -11.28 -1.28 6.00
C LYS A 33 -10.44 -2.40 5.38
N VAL A 34 -9.22 -2.08 4.94
CA VAL A 34 -8.41 -2.95 4.05
C VAL A 34 -8.30 -4.38 4.58
N ARG A 35 -7.92 -4.53 5.86
CA ARG A 35 -7.75 -5.83 6.51
C ARG A 35 -9.02 -6.66 6.57
N SER A 36 -10.17 -6.07 6.95
CA SER A 36 -11.40 -6.84 7.12
C SER A 36 -12.18 -7.08 5.83
N ARG A 37 -11.95 -6.26 4.80
CA ARG A 37 -12.62 -6.42 3.49
C ARG A 37 -11.82 -7.23 2.48
N PHE A 38 -10.49 -7.14 2.52
CA PHE A 38 -9.63 -7.75 1.50
C PHE A 38 -8.63 -8.77 2.08
N GLY A 39 -8.56 -8.93 3.42
CA GLY A 39 -7.63 -9.88 4.03
C GLY A 39 -6.15 -9.48 3.92
N VAL A 40 -5.87 -8.18 3.69
CA VAL A 40 -4.51 -7.63 3.53
C VAL A 40 -4.27 -6.50 4.52
N GLU A 41 -3.06 -6.45 5.09
CA GLU A 41 -2.62 -5.37 5.98
C GLU A 41 -1.73 -4.37 5.24
N VAL A 42 -1.96 -3.06 5.45
CA VAL A 42 -1.04 -2.01 4.98
C VAL A 42 0.00 -1.79 6.07
N ILE A 43 1.27 -2.03 5.76
CA ILE A 43 2.40 -1.90 6.70
C ILE A 43 2.98 -0.49 6.67
N LEU A 44 3.14 0.08 5.46
CA LEU A 44 3.71 1.39 5.21
C LEU A 44 3.04 2.02 3.98
N ILE A 45 3.04 3.34 3.92
CA ILE A 45 2.64 4.11 2.74
C ILE A 45 3.84 4.91 2.26
N LYS A 46 4.19 4.79 0.99
CA LYS A 46 5.15 5.66 0.33
C LYS A 46 4.35 6.65 -0.52
N PRO A 47 4.32 7.94 -0.13
CA PRO A 47 3.61 8.94 -0.91
C PRO A 47 4.12 8.97 -2.36
N GLY A 48 3.20 9.14 -3.30
CA GLY A 48 3.56 9.38 -4.69
C GLY A 48 4.44 10.62 -4.82
N ARG A 49 5.35 10.63 -5.80
CA ARG A 49 6.14 11.84 -6.12
C ARG A 49 5.19 12.93 -6.60
N ASP A 50 5.09 14.01 -5.83
CA ASP A 50 4.46 15.24 -6.30
C ASP A 50 5.48 16.00 -7.18
N PRO A 51 5.21 16.21 -8.48
CA PRO A 51 6.11 16.94 -9.38
C PRO A 51 6.43 18.37 -8.92
N LEU A 52 5.61 18.93 -8.02
CA LEU A 52 5.75 20.28 -7.46
C LEU A 52 6.46 20.31 -6.10
N GLN A 53 6.72 19.16 -5.48
CA GLN A 53 7.48 19.08 -4.23
C GLN A 53 8.93 18.70 -4.52
N LEU A 54 9.84 19.63 -4.22
CA LEU A 54 11.29 19.47 -4.34
C LEU A 54 11.92 18.69 -3.17
N GLU A 55 11.10 18.13 -2.27
CA GLU A 55 11.56 17.41 -1.07
C GLU A 55 11.60 15.89 -1.28
N GLU A 56 12.47 15.26 -0.49
CA GLU A 56 13.20 14.05 -0.80
C GLU A 56 12.34 12.85 -1.24
N ASP A 57 12.82 12.17 -2.28
CA ASP A 57 12.44 10.80 -2.61
C ASP A 57 12.34 9.92 -1.34
N GLY A 58 11.13 9.47 -0.97
CA GLY A 58 10.99 8.21 -0.24
C GLY A 58 10.80 8.23 1.28
N ALA A 59 10.18 9.26 1.87
CA ALA A 59 9.71 9.14 3.26
C ALA A 59 8.53 8.14 3.35
N ALA A 60 8.79 6.94 3.87
CA ALA A 60 7.72 5.99 4.20
C ALA A 60 6.97 6.46 5.45
N LEU A 61 5.64 6.45 5.39
CA LEU A 61 4.74 6.86 6.46
C LEU A 61 4.13 5.64 7.12
N MET A 62 3.93 5.75 8.44
CA MET A 62 3.09 4.81 9.17
C MET A 62 1.63 4.99 8.74
N PRO A 63 0.92 3.89 8.41
CA PRO A 63 -0.49 3.95 8.08
C PRO A 63 -1.27 4.39 9.33
N THR A 64 -2.09 5.43 9.18
CA THR A 64 -3.03 5.86 10.21
C THR A 64 -4.45 5.73 9.67
N ALA A 65 -5.42 5.50 10.56
CA ALA A 65 -6.84 5.38 10.18
C ALA A 65 -7.32 6.55 9.31
N GLY A 66 -6.89 7.77 9.64
CA GLY A 66 -7.24 9.01 8.94
C GLY A 66 -6.41 9.31 7.69
N TYR A 67 -5.37 8.53 7.38
CA TYR A 67 -4.58 8.76 6.17
C TYR A 67 -5.44 8.56 4.93
N ARG A 68 -5.59 9.62 4.13
CA ARG A 68 -6.35 9.60 2.87
C ARG A 68 -5.40 9.30 1.71
N ILE A 69 -5.65 8.19 1.03
CA ILE A 69 -4.84 7.69 -0.08
C ILE A 69 -4.86 8.71 -1.22
N ARG A 70 -3.69 8.99 -1.79
CA ARG A 70 -3.49 9.90 -2.91
C ARG A 70 -3.17 9.11 -4.17
N GLU A 71 -3.39 9.75 -5.31
CA GLU A 71 -2.96 9.20 -6.58
C GLU A 71 -1.43 9.05 -6.59
N GLY A 72 -0.95 7.88 -7.03
CA GLY A 72 0.47 7.57 -7.09
C GLY A 72 1.09 7.09 -5.78
N ASP A 73 0.35 7.06 -4.66
CA ASP A 73 0.84 6.43 -3.43
C ASP A 73 1.13 4.95 -3.67
N ALA A 74 2.25 4.46 -3.13
CA ALA A 74 2.54 3.04 -3.04
C ALA A 74 2.25 2.52 -1.64
N LEU A 75 1.58 1.38 -1.57
CA LEU A 75 1.27 0.64 -0.35
C LEU A 75 2.24 -0.53 -0.22
N VAL A 76 2.85 -0.67 0.95
CA VAL A 76 3.52 -1.90 1.35
C VAL A 76 2.49 -2.77 2.05
N LEU A 77 2.16 -3.90 1.42
CA LEU A 77 1.08 -4.80 1.80
C LEU A 77 1.65 -6.09 2.37
N PHE A 78 0.99 -6.65 3.37
CA PHE A 78 1.25 -7.99 3.90
C PHE A 78 -0.04 -8.81 3.93
N GLY A 79 0.00 -10.06 3.48
CA GLY A 79 -1.17 -10.92 3.45
C GLY A 79 -0.93 -12.21 2.65
N GLU A 80 -2.01 -12.94 2.41
CA GLU A 80 -2.00 -14.12 1.54
C GLU A 80 -1.79 -13.70 0.09
N ASP A 81 -1.02 -14.49 -0.66
CA ASP A 81 -0.66 -14.18 -2.04
C ASP A 81 -1.91 -13.98 -2.93
N GLU A 82 -2.97 -14.77 -2.70
CA GLU A 82 -4.23 -14.65 -3.43
C GLU A 82 -5.00 -13.36 -3.13
N ASN A 83 -5.02 -12.93 -1.87
CA ASN A 83 -5.69 -11.72 -1.44
C ASN A 83 -4.95 -10.47 -1.94
N ILE A 84 -3.62 -10.49 -1.90
CA ILE A 84 -2.77 -9.46 -2.50
C ILE A 84 -3.03 -9.38 -4.01
N ALA A 85 -3.03 -10.52 -4.72
CA ALA A 85 -3.25 -10.55 -6.16
C ALA A 85 -4.67 -10.07 -6.56
N ALA A 86 -5.70 -10.38 -5.78
CA ALA A 86 -7.05 -9.89 -6.02
C ALA A 86 -7.14 -8.35 -5.92
N LEU A 87 -6.37 -7.76 -5.00
CA LEU A 87 -6.31 -6.31 -4.83
C LEU A 87 -5.61 -5.61 -6.02
N GLU A 88 -4.66 -6.27 -6.68
CA GLU A 88 -3.95 -5.74 -7.86
C GLU A 88 -4.84 -5.58 -9.10
N GLN A 89 -5.96 -6.29 -9.16
CA GLN A 89 -6.86 -6.28 -10.32
C GLN A 89 -7.97 -5.21 -10.24
N MET A 90 -7.93 -4.35 -9.20
CA MET A 90 -8.94 -3.33 -8.91
C MET A 90 -8.67 -1.95 -9.51
#